data_AF-A0A925ZNF0-F1
#
_entry.id   AF-A0A925ZNF0-F1
#
_cell.length_a   1.000
_cell.length_b   1.000
_cell.length_c   1.000
_cell.angle_alpha   90.00
_cell.angle_beta   90.00
_cell.angle_gamma   90.00
#
_symmetry.space_group_name_H-M   'P 1'
#
loop_
_entity.id
_entity.type
_entity.pdbx_description
1 polymer ?
#
loop_
_entity_poly.entity_id
_entity_poly.type
_entity_poly.pdbx_seq_one_letter_code
_entity_poly.pdbx_strand_id
1 'polypeptide(L)'
;MRVAPYFVVLLIPLVLVLGVARGSWFSGAGIAFVFVATPLLDRLLGRRRDNEGTEGTARRRVQDLPLMLWVLVQLGVTVWIVERLATQPGSALEQALAIISLGLMTGGAGITVAHELMHRSARFERGLAELLMTAVSYPHFCIEHVHGHHRHVATPLDPASSRLGESAYGFLPRTLLGGLRSAWRIEAERMRRSGHAVIGPRNRMLRYAAVQVVMYAAIAACWGERGVLVWAAQAAIA
;
A
#
# COMPACT_ATOMS: atom_id res chain seq x y z
N MET A 1 18.15 -18.42 16.08
CA MET A 1 17.24 -17.92 15.02
C MET A 1 17.12 -16.41 15.17
N ARG A 2 17.45 -15.62 14.15
CA ARG A 2 17.29 -14.16 14.22
C ARG A 2 16.00 -13.78 13.49
N VAL A 3 14.90 -13.74 14.23
CA VAL A 3 13.59 -13.29 13.73
C VAL A 3 13.49 -11.76 13.78
N ALA A 4 14.27 -11.13 14.67
CA ALA A 4 14.31 -9.69 14.87
C ALA A 4 14.40 -8.83 13.58
N PRO A 5 15.16 -9.21 12.53
CA PRO A 5 15.22 -8.42 11.30
C PRO A 5 13.87 -8.25 10.59
N TYR A 6 12.97 -9.25 10.66
CA TYR A 6 11.64 -9.19 10.03
C TYR A 6 10.71 -8.18 10.73
N PHE A 7 10.98 -7.83 11.98
CA PHE A 7 10.21 -6.87 12.76
C PHE A 7 10.72 -5.44 12.62
N VAL A 8 11.90 -5.22 12.02
CA VAL A 8 12.49 -3.88 11.82
C VAL A 8 11.56 -2.97 11.01
N VAL A 9 10.76 -3.53 10.10
CA VAL A 9 9.78 -2.77 9.32
C VAL A 9 8.78 -2.02 10.22
N LEU A 10 8.44 -2.57 11.40
CA LEU A 10 7.53 -1.94 12.37
C LEU A 10 8.11 -0.70 13.06
N LEU A 11 9.41 -0.41 12.88
CA LEU A 11 9.97 0.86 13.31
C LEU A 11 9.42 2.04 12.49
N ILE A 12 9.01 1.82 11.23
CA ILE A 12 8.44 2.86 10.37
C ILE A 12 7.16 3.46 11.01
N PRO A 13 6.10 2.67 11.30
CA PRO A 13 4.90 3.20 11.95
C PRO A 13 5.19 3.77 13.35
N LEU A 14 6.12 3.17 14.10
CA LEU A 14 6.48 3.68 15.43
C LEU A 14 7.07 5.09 15.36
N VAL A 15 8.08 5.31 14.49
CA VAL A 15 8.72 6.61 14.31
C VAL A 15 7.73 7.64 13.79
N LEU A 16 6.85 7.25 12.85
CA LEU A 16 5.79 8.10 12.35
C LEU A 16 4.84 8.54 13.48
N VAL A 17 4.33 7.61 14.27
CA VAL A 17 3.40 7.90 15.37
C VAL A 17 4.04 8.83 16.39
N LEU A 18 5.28 8.55 16.81
CA LEU A 18 6.00 9.41 17.76
C LEU A 18 6.24 10.82 17.20
N GLY A 19 6.60 10.92 15.92
CA GLY A 19 6.81 12.19 15.23
C GLY A 19 5.54 13.02 15.15
N VAL A 20 4.45 12.43 14.67
CA VAL A 20 3.15 13.08 14.56
C VAL A 20 2.56 13.42 15.94
N ALA A 21 2.74 12.55 16.94
CA ALA A 21 2.31 12.81 18.31
C ALA A 21 3.01 14.03 18.92
N ARG A 22 4.29 14.21 18.62
CA ARG A 22 5.11 15.35 19.05
C ARG A 22 4.75 16.65 18.31
N GLY A 23 4.33 16.56 17.05
CA GLY A 23 3.92 17.67 16.20
C GLY A 23 5.08 18.51 15.64
N SER A 24 4.76 19.67 15.06
CA SER A 24 5.72 20.56 14.40
C SER A 24 6.57 19.83 13.34
N TRP A 25 7.86 20.12 13.25
CA TRP A 25 8.80 19.49 12.31
C TRP A 25 8.99 17.99 12.56
N PHE A 26 8.68 17.48 13.76
CA PHE A 26 8.79 16.05 14.08
C PHE A 26 7.78 15.20 13.32
N SER A 27 6.68 15.78 12.81
CA SER A 27 5.76 15.09 11.91
C SER A 27 6.43 14.57 10.63
N GLY A 28 7.60 15.12 10.27
CA GLY A 28 8.43 14.63 9.16
C GLY A 28 9.38 13.48 9.51
N ALA A 29 9.33 12.94 10.73
CA ALA A 29 10.23 11.89 11.17
C ALA A 29 10.16 10.62 10.30
N GLY A 30 8.99 10.29 9.75
CA GLY A 30 8.84 9.17 8.82
C GLY A 30 9.64 9.37 7.52
N ILE A 31 9.65 10.59 6.97
CA ILE A 31 10.46 10.94 5.79
C ILE A 31 11.95 10.73 6.10
N ALA A 32 12.43 11.30 7.20
CA ALA A 32 13.83 11.18 7.61
C ALA A 32 14.20 9.70 7.87
N PHE A 33 13.29 8.93 8.47
CA PHE A 33 13.53 7.51 8.71
C PHE A 33 13.65 6.74 7.39
N VAL A 34 12.73 6.91 6.45
CA VAL A 34 12.72 6.18 5.17
C VAL A 34 13.92 6.56 4.30
N PHE A 35 14.24 7.84 4.16
CA PHE A 35 15.27 8.30 3.22
C PHE A 35 16.67 8.47 3.82
N VAL A 36 16.80 8.54 5.15
CA VAL A 36 18.11 8.70 5.82
C VAL A 36 18.42 7.50 6.71
N ALA A 37 17.55 7.17 7.66
CA ALA A 37 17.85 6.10 8.62
C ALA A 37 17.90 4.72 7.94
N THR A 38 16.95 4.39 7.07
CA THR A 38 16.90 3.08 6.40
C THR A 38 18.14 2.81 5.54
N PRO A 39 18.59 3.72 4.64
CA PRO A 39 19.83 3.50 3.88
C PRO A 39 21.08 3.40 4.77
N LEU A 40 21.14 4.17 5.87
CA LEU A 40 22.24 4.06 6.83
C LEU A 40 22.23 2.70 7.54
N LEU A 41 21.06 2.24 8.00
CA LEU A 41 20.89 0.92 8.61
C LEU A 41 21.25 -0.20 7.63
N ASP A 42 20.82 -0.12 6.37
CA ASP A 42 21.17 -1.10 5.32
C ASP A 42 22.70 -1.16 5.13
N ARG A 43 23.36 -0.01 5.08
CA ARG A 43 24.82 0.07 4.96
C ARG A 43 25.55 -0.50 6.18
N LEU A 44 25.05 -0.24 7.39
CA LEU A 44 25.66 -0.70 8.65
C LEU A 44 25.45 -2.20 8.89
N LEU A 45 24.25 -2.72 8.56
CA LEU A 45 23.92 -4.14 8.72
C LEU A 45 24.55 -5.00 7.63
N GLY A 46 24.81 -4.44 6.46
CA GLY A 46 25.45 -5.11 5.35
C GLY A 46 24.54 -6.12 4.64
N ARG A 47 25.05 -6.69 3.53
CA ARG A 47 24.31 -7.65 2.71
C ARG A 47 24.54 -9.07 3.21
N ARG A 48 23.46 -9.79 3.51
CA ARG A 48 23.49 -11.27 3.64
C ARG A 48 23.43 -11.90 2.25
N ARG A 49 24.19 -12.99 2.05
CA ARG A 49 24.21 -13.78 0.80
C ARG A 49 23.72 -15.21 1.01
N ASP A 50 23.37 -15.57 2.23
CA ASP A 50 22.79 -16.86 2.55
C ASP A 50 21.30 -16.86 2.18
N ASN A 51 20.99 -17.61 1.14
CA ASN A 51 19.61 -17.89 0.77
C ASN A 51 19.12 -18.98 1.73
N GLU A 52 18.43 -18.58 2.80
CA GLU A 52 17.75 -19.52 3.70
C GLU A 52 16.59 -20.17 2.93
N GLY A 53 16.90 -21.21 2.16
CA GLY A 53 15.95 -21.95 1.33
C GLY A 53 14.84 -22.61 2.16
N THR A 54 13.72 -22.89 1.49
CA THR A 54 12.45 -23.46 2.00
C THR A 54 12.52 -24.08 3.38
N GLU A 55 12.15 -23.27 4.36
CA GLU A 55 12.19 -23.63 5.77
C GLU A 55 10.90 -24.36 6.19
N GLY A 56 10.98 -25.15 7.27
CA GLY A 56 9.83 -25.87 7.81
C GLY A 56 8.64 -24.95 8.13
N THR A 57 7.42 -25.52 8.07
CA THR A 57 6.14 -24.80 8.17
C THR A 57 6.00 -23.89 9.41
N ALA A 58 6.56 -24.27 10.55
CA ALA A 58 6.55 -23.46 11.78
C ALA A 58 7.41 -22.20 11.66
N ARG A 59 8.56 -22.27 10.98
CA ARG A 59 9.47 -21.14 10.78
C ARG A 59 8.86 -20.09 9.84
N ARG A 60 8.17 -20.57 8.80
CA ARG A 60 7.38 -19.72 7.89
C ARG A 60 6.28 -18.93 8.61
N ARG A 61 5.56 -19.54 9.56
CA ARG A 61 4.52 -18.84 10.33
C ARG A 61 5.06 -17.68 11.17
N VAL A 62 6.24 -17.85 11.76
CA VAL A 62 6.89 -16.79 12.56
C VAL A 62 7.41 -15.66 11.67
N GLN A 63 7.87 -15.98 10.45
CA GLN A 63 8.30 -14.99 9.46
C GLN A 63 7.13 -14.25 8.79
N ASP A 64 5.94 -14.87 8.70
CA ASP A 64 4.73 -14.25 8.18
C ASP A 64 4.02 -13.36 9.23
N LEU A 65 4.31 -13.53 10.52
CA LEU A 65 3.66 -12.77 11.61
C LEU A 65 3.81 -11.23 11.45
N PRO A 66 4.99 -10.68 11.09
CA PRO A 66 5.13 -9.25 10.81
C PRO A 66 4.23 -8.75 9.68
N LEU A 67 3.97 -9.56 8.65
CA LEU A 67 3.07 -9.19 7.55
C LEU A 67 1.62 -9.05 8.05
N MET A 68 1.18 -10.00 8.89
CA MET A 68 -0.16 -9.95 9.48
C MET A 68 -0.31 -8.78 10.45
N LEU A 69 0.70 -8.55 11.29
CA LEU A 69 0.71 -7.44 12.24
C LEU A 69 0.74 -6.09 11.51
N TRP A 70 1.48 -5.99 10.41
CA TRP A 70 1.54 -4.80 9.58
C TRP A 70 0.16 -4.36 9.09
N VAL A 71 -0.71 -5.29 8.70
CA VAL A 71 -2.07 -4.95 8.24
C VAL A 71 -2.83 -4.18 9.32
N LEU A 72 -2.83 -4.70 10.55
CA LEU A 72 -3.52 -4.06 11.67
C LEU A 72 -2.87 -2.72 12.06
N VAL A 73 -1.53 -2.69 12.11
CA VAL A 73 -0.77 -1.48 12.46
C VAL A 73 -0.98 -0.38 11.43
N GLN A 74 -0.87 -0.68 10.13
CA GLN A 74 -1.08 0.30 9.07
C GLN A 74 -2.49 0.89 9.14
N LEU A 75 -3.53 0.05 9.25
CA LEU A 75 -4.91 0.55 9.31
C LEU A 75 -5.15 1.41 10.55
N GLY A 76 -4.67 0.96 11.72
CA GLY A 76 -4.81 1.72 12.96
C GLY A 76 -4.08 3.06 12.92
N VAL A 77 -2.83 3.08 12.42
CA VAL A 77 -2.03 4.31 12.29
C VAL A 77 -2.64 5.26 11.26
N THR A 78 -3.09 4.76 10.10
CA THR A 78 -3.76 5.60 9.08
C THR A 78 -5.01 6.26 9.65
N VAL A 79 -5.88 5.49 10.32
CA VAL A 79 -7.11 6.03 10.93
C VAL A 79 -6.77 7.07 11.99
N TRP A 80 -5.84 6.77 12.90
CA TRP A 80 -5.43 7.68 13.96
C TRP A 80 -4.84 9.00 13.42
N ILE A 81 -4.00 8.93 12.38
CA ILE A 81 -3.43 10.13 11.75
C ILE A 81 -4.53 10.94 11.05
N VAL A 82 -5.43 10.29 10.29
CA VAL A 82 -6.56 10.97 9.63
C VAL A 82 -7.45 11.68 10.65
N GLU A 83 -7.81 10.99 11.74
CA GLU A 83 -8.57 11.57 12.85
C GLU A 83 -7.85 12.78 13.46
N ARG A 84 -6.56 12.63 13.79
CA ARG A 84 -5.77 13.68 14.43
C ARG A 84 -5.68 14.92 13.56
N LEU A 85 -5.35 14.77 12.28
CA LEU A 85 -5.24 15.91 11.36
C LEU A 85 -6.59 16.57 11.09
N ALA A 86 -7.69 15.80 11.08
CA ALA A 86 -9.02 16.35 10.85
C ALA A 86 -9.55 17.14 12.06
N THR A 87 -9.31 16.62 13.28
CA THR A 87 -9.88 17.17 14.53
C THR A 87 -8.97 18.19 15.22
N GLN A 88 -7.66 18.02 15.10
CA GLN A 88 -6.64 18.85 15.76
C GLN A 88 -5.58 19.32 14.74
N PRO A 89 -5.98 20.14 13.75
CA PRO A 89 -5.06 20.57 12.70
C PRO A 89 -3.94 21.46 13.28
N GLY A 90 -2.69 21.06 13.05
CA GLY A 90 -1.51 21.87 13.31
C GLY A 90 -1.23 22.88 12.19
N SER A 91 0.01 23.38 12.13
CA SER A 91 0.44 24.25 11.01
C SER A 91 0.38 23.54 9.66
N ALA A 92 0.24 24.28 8.56
CA ALA A 92 0.20 23.68 7.21
C ALA A 92 1.43 22.81 6.89
N LEU A 93 2.62 23.25 7.34
CA LEU A 93 3.85 22.48 7.20
C LEU A 93 3.80 21.17 7.99
N GLU A 94 3.38 21.22 9.24
CA GLU A 94 3.22 20.03 10.09
C GLU A 94 2.26 19.01 9.46
N GLN A 95 1.14 19.50 8.93
CA GLN A 95 0.15 18.66 8.26
C GLN A 95 0.72 18.02 7.00
N ALA A 96 1.41 18.79 6.16
CA ALA A 96 2.06 18.28 4.95
C ALA A 96 3.11 17.21 5.29
N LEU A 97 3.95 17.44 6.30
CA LEU A 97 4.96 16.49 6.74
C LEU A 97 4.33 15.18 7.25
N ALA A 98 3.23 15.26 8.00
CA ALA A 98 2.51 14.09 8.49
C ALA A 98 1.88 13.30 7.33
N ILE A 99 1.23 13.98 6.38
CA ILE A 99 0.59 13.36 5.21
C ILE A 99 1.63 12.67 4.33
N ILE A 100 2.75 13.33 4.03
CA ILE A 100 3.85 12.73 3.25
C ILE A 100 4.43 11.52 3.98
N SER A 101 4.68 11.63 5.29
CA SER A 101 5.22 10.52 6.06
C SER A 101 4.26 9.33 6.12
N LEU A 102 2.95 9.58 6.22
CA LEU A 102 1.91 8.55 6.16
C LEU A 102 1.87 7.88 4.78
N GLY A 103 1.85 8.66 3.70
CA GLY A 103 1.86 8.13 2.32
C GLY A 103 3.10 7.29 2.03
N LEU A 104 4.29 7.69 2.52
CA LEU A 104 5.50 6.88 2.39
C LEU A 104 5.43 5.55 3.17
N MET A 105 4.77 5.53 4.33
CA MET A 105 4.55 4.30 5.09
C MET A 105 3.57 3.37 4.36
N THR A 106 2.41 3.90 3.93
CA THR A 106 1.36 3.11 3.29
C THR A 106 1.71 2.68 1.87
N GLY A 107 2.42 3.53 1.12
CA GLY A 107 2.95 3.24 -0.22
C GLY A 107 4.19 2.35 -0.17
N GLY A 108 5.29 2.85 0.38
CA GLY A 108 6.59 2.17 0.34
C GLY A 108 6.58 0.81 1.03
N ALA A 109 6.18 0.76 2.30
CA ALA A 109 6.13 -0.49 3.05
C ALA A 109 4.78 -1.21 2.87
N GLY A 110 3.66 -0.47 2.88
CA GLY A 110 2.32 -1.06 2.80
C GLY A 110 2.01 -1.76 1.48
N ILE A 111 2.33 -1.16 0.33
CA ILE A 111 2.15 -1.82 -0.97
C ILE A 111 3.09 -3.02 -1.10
N THR A 112 4.29 -2.97 -0.50
CA THR A 112 5.20 -4.12 -0.47
C THR A 112 4.63 -5.30 0.32
N VAL A 113 4.02 -5.04 1.48
CA VAL A 113 3.31 -6.08 2.25
C VAL A 113 2.10 -6.60 1.48
N ALA A 114 1.31 -5.71 0.88
CA ALA A 114 0.17 -6.11 0.05
C ALA A 114 0.61 -6.94 -1.17
N HIS A 115 1.75 -6.62 -1.78
CA HIS A 115 2.35 -7.35 -2.89
C HIS A 115 2.67 -8.80 -2.51
N GLU A 116 3.28 -9.01 -1.35
CA GLU A 116 3.54 -10.37 -0.86
C GLU A 116 2.21 -11.12 -0.62
N LEU A 117 1.24 -10.46 0.03
CA LEU A 117 -0.05 -11.07 0.39
C LEU A 117 -0.94 -11.39 -0.82
N MET A 118 -0.90 -10.60 -1.89
CA MET A 118 -1.72 -10.86 -3.09
C MET A 118 -1.26 -12.09 -3.89
N HIS A 119 0.01 -12.48 -3.75
CA HIS A 119 0.56 -13.70 -4.36
C HIS A 119 0.28 -14.96 -3.55
N ARG A 120 -0.22 -14.83 -2.32
CA ARG A 120 -0.55 -16.00 -1.49
C ARG A 120 -1.76 -16.76 -2.03
N SER A 121 -1.78 -18.07 -1.77
CA SER A 121 -2.83 -18.97 -2.27
C SER A 121 -4.12 -18.89 -1.45
N ALA A 122 -4.03 -18.56 -0.17
CA ALA A 122 -5.20 -18.46 0.71
C ALA A 122 -6.05 -17.24 0.37
N ARG A 123 -7.37 -17.42 0.41
CA ARG A 123 -8.32 -16.32 0.16
C ARG A 123 -8.24 -15.23 1.23
N PHE A 124 -7.96 -15.61 2.48
CA PHE A 124 -7.83 -14.68 3.60
C PHE A 124 -6.68 -13.71 3.38
N GLU A 125 -5.47 -14.22 3.09
CA GLU A 125 -4.27 -13.39 2.85
C GLU A 125 -4.47 -12.43 1.67
N ARG A 126 -5.04 -12.91 0.55
CA ARG A 126 -5.39 -12.04 -0.58
C ARG A 126 -6.42 -10.97 -0.22
N GLY A 127 -7.37 -11.30 0.66
CA GLY A 127 -8.32 -10.32 1.19
C GLY A 127 -7.64 -9.22 2.00
N LEU A 128 -6.61 -9.55 2.78
CA LEU A 128 -5.80 -8.57 3.50
C LEU A 128 -4.99 -7.67 2.53
N ALA A 129 -4.49 -8.24 1.43
CA ALA A 129 -3.87 -7.43 0.37
C ALA A 129 -4.87 -6.45 -0.26
N GLU A 130 -6.06 -6.91 -0.63
CA GLU A 130 -7.13 -6.05 -1.15
C GLU A 130 -7.51 -4.94 -0.15
N LEU A 131 -7.55 -5.25 1.14
CA LEU A 131 -7.82 -4.28 2.21
C LEU A 131 -6.73 -3.21 2.30
N LEU A 132 -5.45 -3.59 2.30
CA LEU A 132 -4.33 -2.66 2.29
C LEU A 132 -4.32 -1.78 1.04
N MET A 133 -4.54 -2.37 -0.14
CA MET A 133 -4.58 -1.61 -1.39
C MET A 133 -5.79 -0.66 -1.46
N THR A 134 -6.91 -1.01 -0.83
CA THR A 134 -8.07 -0.12 -0.67
C THR A 134 -7.74 1.05 0.26
N ALA A 135 -6.92 0.83 1.30
CA ALA A 135 -6.48 1.88 2.22
C ALA A 135 -5.60 2.97 1.55
N VAL A 136 -5.10 2.69 0.34
CA VAL A 136 -4.37 3.63 -0.52
C VAL A 136 -5.11 3.92 -1.83
N SER A 137 -6.41 3.65 -1.90
CA SER A 137 -7.26 3.91 -3.07
C SER A 137 -6.79 3.27 -4.38
N TYR A 138 -6.02 2.17 -4.30
CA TYR A 138 -5.42 1.48 -5.44
C TYR A 138 -5.74 -0.04 -5.50
N PRO A 139 -6.96 -0.51 -5.18
CA PRO A 139 -7.28 -1.94 -5.06
C PRO A 139 -7.21 -2.72 -6.39
N HIS A 140 -7.38 -2.05 -7.53
CA HIS A 140 -7.33 -2.70 -8.84
C HIS A 140 -5.93 -3.24 -9.18
N PHE A 141 -4.89 -2.73 -8.52
CA PHE A 141 -3.53 -3.25 -8.61
C PHE A 141 -3.46 -4.74 -8.25
N CYS A 142 -4.28 -5.24 -7.30
CA CYS A 142 -4.32 -6.67 -6.99
C CYS A 142 -4.69 -7.55 -8.19
N ILE A 143 -5.50 -7.04 -9.12
CA ILE A 143 -5.86 -7.75 -10.35
C ILE A 143 -4.81 -7.54 -11.41
N GLU A 144 -4.44 -6.28 -11.64
CA GLU A 144 -3.47 -5.87 -12.65
C GLU A 144 -2.14 -6.57 -12.44
N HIS A 145 -1.59 -6.48 -11.22
CA HIS A 145 -0.26 -6.98 -10.94
C HIS A 145 -0.18 -8.48 -11.18
N VAL A 146 -1.08 -9.24 -10.56
CA VAL A 146 -1.07 -10.71 -10.55
C VAL A 146 -1.38 -11.31 -11.93
N HIS A 147 -2.28 -10.70 -12.69
CA HIS A 147 -2.78 -11.30 -13.95
C HIS A 147 -2.39 -10.52 -15.22
N GLY A 148 -1.88 -9.31 -15.06
CA GLY A 148 -1.44 -8.39 -16.11
C GLY A 148 0.07 -8.25 -16.11
N HIS A 149 0.63 -7.52 -15.13
CA HIS A 149 2.06 -7.22 -15.04
C HIS A 149 2.93 -8.47 -15.11
N HIS A 150 2.75 -9.46 -14.23
CA HIS A 150 3.58 -10.68 -14.24
C HIS A 150 3.55 -11.43 -15.57
N ARG A 151 2.46 -11.33 -16.32
CA ARG A 151 2.32 -11.98 -17.63
C ARG A 151 3.00 -11.20 -18.76
N HIS A 152 3.10 -9.88 -18.64
CA HIS A 152 3.51 -8.99 -19.73
C HIS A 152 4.69 -8.07 -19.36
N VAL A 153 5.33 -8.30 -18.22
CA VAL A 153 6.46 -7.49 -17.72
C VAL A 153 7.54 -7.38 -18.79
N ALA A 154 8.11 -6.18 -18.91
CA ALA A 154 9.06 -5.78 -19.94
C ALA A 154 8.52 -5.86 -21.39
N THR A 155 7.21 -5.78 -21.58
CA THR A 155 6.58 -5.68 -22.91
C THR A 155 5.70 -4.43 -23.04
N PRO A 156 5.36 -3.98 -24.27
CA PRO A 156 4.44 -2.86 -24.49
C PRO A 156 3.02 -3.07 -23.94
N LEU A 157 2.64 -4.31 -23.64
CA LEU A 157 1.32 -4.66 -23.11
C LEU A 157 1.19 -4.41 -21.60
N ASP A 158 2.31 -4.25 -20.90
CA ASP A 158 2.33 -3.95 -19.47
C ASP A 158 2.36 -2.42 -19.21
N PRO A 159 1.31 -1.85 -18.60
CA PRO A 159 1.30 -0.44 -18.22
C PRO A 159 2.39 -0.06 -17.21
N ALA A 160 2.85 -0.99 -16.37
CA ALA A 160 3.87 -0.74 -15.35
C ALA A 160 5.32 -0.84 -15.87
N SER A 161 5.51 -1.35 -17.09
CA SER A 161 6.84 -1.37 -17.71
C SER A 161 7.25 0.04 -18.17
N SER A 162 8.41 0.51 -17.67
CA SER A 162 8.99 1.78 -18.07
C SER A 162 9.51 1.71 -19.50
N ARG A 163 9.16 2.67 -20.34
CA ARG A 163 9.66 2.75 -21.72
C ARG A 163 11.01 3.46 -21.76
N LEU A 164 11.89 3.05 -22.67
CA LEU A 164 13.16 3.73 -22.86
C LEU A 164 12.92 5.19 -23.27
N GLY A 165 13.56 6.12 -22.56
CA GLY A 165 13.42 7.57 -22.81
C GLY A 165 12.16 8.22 -22.24
N GLU A 166 11.31 7.48 -21.53
CA GLU A 166 10.12 8.04 -20.89
C GLU A 166 10.47 8.75 -19.58
N SER A 167 9.94 9.96 -19.39
CA SER A 167 10.09 10.70 -18.13
C SER A 167 9.17 10.13 -17.05
N ALA A 168 9.54 10.32 -15.77
CA ALA A 168 8.69 9.92 -14.65
C ALA A 168 7.27 10.52 -14.74
N TYR A 169 7.16 11.77 -15.21
CA TYR A 169 5.88 12.47 -15.37
C TYR A 169 5.03 11.94 -16.54
N GLY A 170 5.66 11.39 -17.58
CA GLY A 170 4.94 10.68 -18.65
C GLY A 170 4.52 9.27 -18.22
N PHE A 171 5.39 8.58 -17.48
CA PHE A 171 5.18 7.25 -16.96
C PHE A 171 3.99 7.19 -15.99
N LEU A 172 3.92 8.11 -15.02
CA LEU A 172 2.96 8.07 -13.92
C LEU A 172 1.48 8.01 -14.38
N PRO A 173 0.95 8.96 -15.17
CA PRO A 173 -0.43 8.89 -15.62
C PRO A 173 -0.68 7.69 -16.55
N ARG A 174 0.34 7.28 -17.34
CA ARG A 174 0.23 6.12 -18.22
C ARG A 174 0.07 4.83 -17.43
N THR A 175 0.90 4.62 -16.42
CA THR A 175 0.84 3.39 -15.61
C THR A 175 -0.44 3.33 -14.78
N LEU A 176 -0.87 4.44 -14.17
CA LEU A 176 -2.08 4.49 -13.35
C LEU A 176 -3.34 4.22 -14.18
N LEU A 177 -3.55 4.97 -15.26
CA LEU A 177 -4.73 4.81 -16.12
C LEU A 177 -4.68 3.50 -16.91
N GLY A 178 -3.49 3.12 -17.38
CA GLY A 178 -3.28 1.87 -18.10
C GLY A 178 -3.53 0.66 -17.21
N GLY A 179 -3.08 0.69 -15.95
CA GLY A 179 -3.29 -0.36 -14.98
C GLY A 179 -4.77 -0.54 -14.64
N LEU A 180 -5.50 0.57 -14.45
CA LEU A 180 -6.96 0.54 -14.24
C LEU A 180 -7.70 -0.11 -15.43
N ARG A 181 -7.35 0.30 -16.66
CA ARG A 181 -7.93 -0.27 -17.89
C ARG A 181 -7.57 -1.76 -18.06
N SER A 182 -6.33 -2.11 -17.78
CA SER A 182 -5.82 -3.49 -17.82
C SER A 182 -6.58 -4.38 -16.84
N ALA A 183 -6.70 -3.96 -15.57
CA ALA A 183 -7.46 -4.67 -14.54
C ALA A 183 -8.93 -4.87 -14.93
N TRP A 184 -9.58 -3.83 -15.48
CA TRP A 184 -10.96 -3.93 -15.96
C TRP A 184 -11.11 -4.96 -17.08
N ARG A 185 -10.22 -4.94 -18.07
CA ARG A 185 -10.22 -5.91 -19.18
C ARG A 185 -10.04 -7.34 -18.67
N ILE A 186 -9.04 -7.57 -17.83
CA ILE A 186 -8.74 -8.88 -17.24
C ILE A 186 -9.96 -9.44 -16.48
N GLU A 187 -10.57 -8.60 -15.64
CA GLU A 187 -11.71 -9.02 -14.83
C GLU A 187 -12.96 -9.25 -15.69
N ALA A 188 -13.23 -8.41 -16.70
CA ALA A 188 -14.31 -8.62 -17.65
C ALA A 188 -14.15 -9.94 -18.43
N GLU A 189 -12.93 -10.28 -18.86
CA GLU A 189 -12.63 -11.57 -19.49
C GLU A 189 -12.82 -12.74 -18.53
N ARG A 190 -12.45 -12.60 -17.25
CA ARG A 190 -12.73 -13.63 -16.22
C ARG A 190 -14.24 -13.86 -16.08
N MET A 191 -15.03 -12.79 -16.04
CA MET A 191 -16.49 -12.86 -15.91
C MET A 191 -17.13 -13.61 -17.09
N ARG A 192 -16.76 -13.23 -18.32
CA ARG A 192 -17.25 -13.90 -19.54
C ARG A 192 -16.87 -15.38 -19.58
N ARG A 193 -15.61 -15.72 -19.31
CA ARG A 193 -15.14 -17.13 -19.26
C ARG A 193 -15.86 -17.95 -18.20
N SER A 194 -16.31 -17.32 -17.11
CA SER A 194 -17.03 -17.98 -16.03
C SER A 194 -18.55 -18.00 -16.24
N GLY A 195 -19.08 -17.56 -17.40
CA GLY A 195 -20.51 -17.52 -17.67
C GLY A 195 -21.28 -16.46 -16.89
N HIS A 196 -20.61 -15.40 -16.41
CA HIS A 196 -21.23 -14.35 -15.61
C HIS A 196 -21.30 -13.02 -16.36
N ALA A 197 -22.31 -12.20 -16.03
CA ALA A 197 -22.41 -10.83 -16.52
C ALA A 197 -21.21 -9.98 -16.06
N VAL A 198 -20.66 -9.16 -16.96
CA VAL A 198 -19.54 -8.25 -16.65
C VAL A 198 -19.96 -7.22 -15.60
N ILE A 199 -21.19 -6.72 -15.66
CA ILE A 199 -21.75 -5.81 -14.66
C ILE A 199 -22.54 -6.66 -13.65
N GLY A 200 -22.01 -6.79 -12.44
CA GLY A 200 -22.63 -7.55 -11.36
C GLY A 200 -21.72 -7.71 -10.14
N PRO A 201 -22.25 -8.24 -9.02
CA PRO A 201 -21.55 -8.29 -7.73
C PRO A 201 -20.33 -9.23 -7.71
N ARG A 202 -20.24 -10.14 -8.68
CA ARG A 202 -19.11 -11.07 -8.85
C ARG A 202 -17.89 -10.43 -9.53
N ASN A 203 -18.05 -9.25 -10.13
CA ASN A 203 -16.95 -8.49 -10.72
C ASN A 203 -16.21 -7.73 -9.61
N ARG A 204 -14.94 -8.08 -9.41
CA ARG A 204 -14.08 -7.48 -8.38
C ARG A 204 -13.88 -5.99 -8.58
N MET A 205 -13.81 -5.48 -9.81
CA MET A 205 -13.66 -4.04 -10.06
C MET A 205 -14.86 -3.24 -9.53
N LEU A 206 -16.07 -3.76 -9.71
CA LEU A 206 -17.28 -3.13 -9.18
C LEU A 206 -17.33 -3.23 -7.65
N ARG A 207 -16.91 -4.37 -7.10
CA ARG A 207 -16.76 -4.50 -5.64
C ARG A 207 -15.75 -3.50 -5.10
N TYR A 208 -14.59 -3.35 -5.72
CA TYR A 208 -13.58 -2.37 -5.31
C TYR A 208 -14.13 -0.94 -5.37
N ALA A 209 -14.81 -0.57 -6.45
CA ALA A 209 -15.45 0.75 -6.55
C ALA A 209 -16.48 0.96 -5.42
N ALA A 210 -17.34 -0.02 -5.14
CA ALA A 210 -18.33 0.06 -4.08
C ALA A 210 -17.68 0.19 -2.69
N VAL A 211 -16.67 -0.63 -2.39
CA VAL A 211 -15.92 -0.57 -1.13
C VAL A 211 -15.21 0.76 -0.99
N GLN A 212 -14.63 1.29 -2.07
CA GLN A 212 -13.96 2.60 -2.06
C GLN A 212 -14.94 3.73 -1.75
N VAL A 213 -16.13 3.72 -2.37
CA VAL A 213 -17.19 4.70 -2.09
C VAL A 213 -17.63 4.62 -0.63
N VAL A 214 -17.87 3.41 -0.11
CA VAL A 214 -18.24 3.21 1.30
C VAL A 214 -17.13 3.70 2.23
N MET A 215 -15.86 3.44 1.92
CA MET A 215 -14.71 3.90 2.71
C MET A 215 -14.65 5.42 2.78
N TYR A 216 -14.72 6.11 1.63
CA TYR A 216 -14.72 7.57 1.60
C TYR A 216 -15.96 8.17 2.28
N ALA A 217 -17.12 7.54 2.14
CA ALA A 217 -18.35 7.97 2.82
C ALA A 217 -18.23 7.81 4.35
N ALA A 218 -17.64 6.72 4.83
CA ALA A 218 -17.39 6.51 6.26
C ALA A 218 -16.40 7.56 6.81
N ILE A 219 -15.31 7.83 6.08
CA ILE A 219 -14.35 8.88 6.46
C ILE A 219 -15.01 10.25 6.49
N ALA A 220 -15.84 10.58 5.49
CA ALA A 220 -16.60 11.83 5.46
C ALA A 220 -17.58 11.93 6.63
N ALA A 221 -18.26 10.84 6.98
CA ALA A 221 -19.20 10.81 8.11
C ALA A 221 -18.50 10.99 9.46
N CYS A 222 -17.29 10.44 9.63
CA CYS A 222 -16.53 10.54 10.88
C CYS A 222 -15.76 11.86 11.04
N TRP A 223 -15.14 12.36 9.96
CA TRP A 223 -14.15 13.45 10.02
C TRP A 223 -14.38 14.56 8.98
N GLY A 224 -15.52 14.55 8.29
CA GLY A 224 -15.91 15.56 7.32
C GLY A 224 -14.97 15.66 6.12
N GLU A 225 -15.01 16.81 5.46
CA GLU A 225 -14.18 17.12 4.29
C GLU A 225 -12.67 17.01 4.59
N ARG A 226 -12.25 17.37 5.80
CA ARG A 226 -10.84 17.33 6.21
C ARG A 226 -10.31 15.90 6.25
N GLY A 227 -11.06 14.97 6.83
CA GLY A 227 -10.69 13.56 6.84
C GLY A 227 -10.55 13.00 5.42
N VAL A 228 -11.49 13.35 4.54
CA VAL A 228 -11.45 12.95 3.11
C VAL A 228 -10.22 13.50 2.42
N LEU A 229 -9.88 14.79 2.64
CA LEU A 229 -8.69 15.42 2.05
C LEU A 229 -7.40 14.75 2.52
N VAL A 230 -7.26 14.48 3.82
CA VAL A 230 -6.08 13.80 4.37
C VAL A 230 -5.96 12.37 3.82
N TRP A 231 -7.07 11.62 3.79
CA TRP A 231 -7.09 10.26 3.24
C TRP A 231 -6.75 10.22 1.75
N ALA A 232 -7.30 11.14 0.96
CA ALA A 232 -7.00 11.24 -0.46
C ALA A 232 -5.55 11.68 -0.71
N ALA A 233 -5.04 12.62 0.09
CA ALA A 233 -3.68 13.13 -0.06
C ALA A 233 -2.63 12.06 0.27
N GLN A 234 -2.81 11.30 1.36
CA GLN A 234 -1.88 10.19 1.67
C GLN A 234 -1.95 9.09 0.60
N ALA A 235 -3.14 8.79 0.09
CA ALA A 235 -3.32 7.80 -0.99
C ALA A 235 -2.70 8.24 -2.32
N ALA A 236 -2.63 9.54 -2.58
CA ALA A 236 -1.97 10.08 -3.77
C ALA A 236 -0.44 10.09 -3.67
N ILE A 237 0.11 10.10 -2.44
CA ILE A 237 1.54 9.99 -2.17
C ILE A 237 2.01 8.53 -2.15
N ALA A 238 1.14 7.63 -1.66
CA ALA A 238 1.36 6.19 -1.63
C ALA A 238 1.48 5.60 -3.03
#